data_AF-A0A0G1NY83-F1
#
_entry.id   AF-A0A0G1NY83-F1
#
_cell.length_a   1.000
_cell.length_b   1.000
_cell.length_c   1.000
_cell.angle_alpha   90.00
_cell.angle_beta   90.00
_cell.angle_gamma   90.00
#
_symmetry.space_group_name_H-M   'P 1'
#
loop_
_entity.id
_entity.type
_entity.pdbx_description
1 polymer ?
#
loop_
_entity_poly.entity_id
_entity_poly.type
_entity_poly.pdbx_seq_one_letter_code
_entity_poly.pdbx_strand_id
1 'polypeptide(L)'
;MQAKGMRFSKLETSLRLQRLYKYLSDREPHSTREIGEAVNLEAVGSSIGELRRNIRPKGMDISCRFSGRTQDGASIYLYQLVPVVIPEVFIGNPE
;
A
#
# COMPACT_ATOMS: atom_id res chain seq x y z
N MET A 1 11.09 -19.07 31.24
CA MET A 1 11.41 -18.98 29.79
C MET A 1 10.38 -18.06 29.15
N GLN A 2 10.76 -16.84 28.77
CA GLN A 2 9.82 -15.89 28.14
C GLN A 2 9.62 -16.30 26.68
N ALA A 3 8.42 -16.76 26.34
CA ALA A 3 7.99 -16.88 24.94
C ALA A 3 7.85 -15.46 24.38
N LYS A 4 8.90 -14.97 23.73
CA LYS A 4 8.90 -13.70 23.02
C LYS A 4 8.00 -13.90 21.79
N GLY A 5 6.71 -13.64 21.97
CA GLY A 5 5.67 -13.84 20.98
C GLY A 5 6.05 -13.21 19.64
N MET A 6 6.21 -14.07 18.64
CA MET A 6 6.43 -13.69 17.26
C MET A 6 5.25 -12.82 16.84
N ARG A 7 5.45 -11.50 16.74
CA ARG A 7 4.45 -10.58 16.18
C ARG A 7 4.37 -10.88 14.68
N PHE A 8 3.50 -11.82 14.30
CA PHE A 8 3.09 -11.96 12.91
C PHE A 8 2.68 -10.58 12.39
N SER A 9 3.21 -10.18 11.23
CA SER A 9 2.84 -8.91 10.63
C SER A 9 1.32 -8.91 10.45
N LYS A 10 0.58 -7.81 10.71
CA LYS A 10 -0.89 -7.80 10.52
C LYS A 10 -1.30 -8.24 9.09
N LEU A 11 -0.41 -8.04 8.12
CA LEU A 11 -0.53 -8.60 6.77
C LEU A 11 -0.64 -10.13 6.75
N GLU A 12 0.15 -10.85 7.54
CA GLU A 12 0.21 -12.32 7.56
C GLU A 12 -1.05 -12.94 8.19
N THR A 13 -1.79 -12.18 8.99
CA THR A 13 -2.99 -12.66 9.68
C THR A 13 -4.30 -12.11 9.09
N SER A 14 -4.25 -10.99 8.37
CA SER A 14 -5.44 -10.37 7.79
C SER A 14 -5.67 -10.81 6.35
N LEU A 15 -6.65 -11.70 6.14
CA LEU A 15 -7.08 -12.13 4.80
C LEU A 15 -7.42 -10.95 3.88
N ARG A 16 -8.02 -9.89 4.44
CA ARG A 16 -8.34 -8.64 3.74
C ARG A 16 -7.07 -7.97 3.18
N LEU A 17 -6.05 -7.80 4.01
CA LEU A 17 -4.78 -7.18 3.58
C LEU A 17 -4.02 -8.09 2.61
N GLN A 18 -4.11 -9.40 2.77
CA GLN A 18 -3.52 -10.37 1.83
C GLN A 18 -4.14 -10.27 0.44
N ARG A 19 -5.47 -10.21 0.35
CA ARG A 19 -6.16 -10.05 -0.93
C ARG A 19 -5.83 -8.71 -1.58
N LEU A 20 -5.80 -7.63 -0.80
CA LEU A 20 -5.42 -6.31 -1.30
C LEU A 20 -3.97 -6.29 -1.81
N TYR A 21 -3.03 -6.86 -1.06
CA TYR A 21 -1.63 -6.97 -1.48
C TYR A 21 -1.48 -7.83 -2.73
N LYS A 22 -2.20 -8.97 -2.81
CA LYS A 22 -2.21 -9.84 -3.99
C LYS A 22 -2.74 -9.10 -5.23
N TYR A 23 -3.81 -8.33 -5.08
CA TYR A 23 -4.40 -7.57 -6.19
C TYR A 23 -3.42 -6.53 -6.74
N LEU A 24 -2.78 -5.74 -5.87
CA LEU A 24 -1.81 -4.72 -6.27
C LEU A 24 -0.43 -5.28 -6.68
N SER A 25 -0.25 -6.60 -6.67
CA SER A 25 1.06 -7.22 -6.95
C SER A 25 1.46 -7.19 -8.42
N ASP A 26 0.50 -6.90 -9.32
CA ASP A 26 0.75 -6.63 -10.74
C ASP A 26 1.53 -5.32 -10.98
N ARG A 27 1.62 -4.46 -9.96
CA ARG A 27 2.27 -3.14 -9.99
C ARG A 27 1.66 -2.18 -10.98
N GLU A 28 0.44 -2.42 -11.43
CA GLU A 28 -0.31 -1.49 -12.25
C GLU A 28 -1.08 -0.48 -11.37
N PRO A 29 -1.40 0.72 -11.89
CA PRO A 29 -2.17 1.71 -11.17
C PRO A 29 -3.67 1.38 -11.20
N HIS A 30 -4.28 1.21 -10.03
CA HIS A 30 -5.71 0.86 -9.89
C HIS A 30 -6.48 1.91 -9.10
N SER A 31 -7.69 2.22 -9.50
CA SER A 31 -8.55 3.18 -8.81
C SER A 31 -9.13 2.63 -7.50
N THR A 32 -9.59 3.52 -6.62
CA THR A 32 -10.33 3.14 -5.41
C THR A 32 -11.48 2.17 -5.72
N ARG A 33 -12.19 2.41 -6.83
CA ARG A 33 -13.35 1.62 -7.24
C ARG A 33 -12.96 0.21 -7.68
N GLU A 34 -11.98 0.10 -8.57
CA GLU A 34 -11.48 -1.19 -9.07
C GLU A 34 -10.97 -2.08 -7.92
N ILE A 35 -10.22 -1.48 -6.99
CA ILE A 35 -9.75 -2.18 -5.78
C ILE A 35 -10.92 -2.63 -4.90
N GLY A 36 -11.92 -1.75 -4.70
CA GLY A 36 -13.10 -2.05 -3.89
C GLY A 36 -13.90 -3.22 -4.44
N GLU A 37 -14.14 -3.22 -5.75
CA GLU A 37 -14.88 -4.28 -6.46
C GLU A 37 -14.09 -5.61 -6.49
N ALA A 38 -12.80 -5.57 -6.80
CA ALA A 38 -11.98 -6.78 -6.92
C ALA A 38 -11.70 -7.47 -5.58
N VAL A 39 -11.56 -6.69 -4.50
CA VAL A 39 -11.17 -7.20 -3.17
C VAL A 39 -12.37 -7.32 -2.23
N ASN A 40 -13.56 -6.85 -2.66
CA ASN A 40 -14.77 -6.72 -1.85
C ASN A 40 -14.52 -5.87 -0.59
N LEU A 41 -14.11 -4.61 -0.79
CA LEU A 41 -13.71 -3.66 0.24
C LEU A 41 -14.50 -2.36 0.16
N GLU A 42 -15.22 -2.01 1.24
CA GLU A 42 -15.92 -0.71 1.32
C GLU A 42 -14.96 0.43 1.70
N ALA A 43 -14.04 0.20 2.65
CA ALA A 43 -13.10 1.20 3.15
C ALA A 43 -11.69 1.04 2.54
N VAL A 44 -11.57 1.22 1.23
CA VAL A 44 -10.31 1.04 0.49
C VAL A 44 -9.20 1.95 1.03
N GLY A 45 -9.45 3.24 1.23
CA GLY A 45 -8.42 4.19 1.69
C GLY A 45 -7.80 3.81 3.05
N SER A 46 -8.64 3.39 4.01
CA SER A 46 -8.17 2.89 5.31
C SER A 46 -7.34 1.61 5.15
N SER A 47 -7.80 0.71 4.28
CA SER A 47 -7.11 -0.56 3.97
C SER A 47 -5.75 -0.33 3.32
N ILE A 48 -5.65 0.61 2.40
CA ILE A 48 -4.41 1.04 1.76
C ILE A 48 -3.45 1.62 2.81
N GLY A 49 -3.92 2.52 3.67
CA GLY A 49 -3.11 3.10 4.74
C GLY A 49 -2.58 2.04 5.72
N GLU A 50 -3.37 1.02 6.02
CA GLU A 50 -2.94 -0.11 6.84
C GLU A 50 -1.95 -1.03 6.13
N LEU A 51 -2.21 -1.37 4.87
CA LEU A 51 -1.30 -2.18 4.07
C LEU A 51 0.06 -1.50 3.97
N ARG A 52 0.07 -0.21 3.63
CA ARG A 52 1.26 0.64 3.54
C ARG A 52 2.15 0.53 4.78
N ARG A 53 1.57 0.61 5.99
CA ARG A 53 2.32 0.47 7.26
C ARG A 53 2.96 -0.92 7.43
N ASN A 54 2.40 -1.96 6.84
CA ASN A 54 2.93 -3.33 6.92
C ASN A 54 4.03 -3.62 5.89
N ILE A 55 3.98 -2.98 4.72
CA ILE A 55 4.90 -3.27 3.61
C ILE A 55 6.04 -2.26 3.48
N ARG A 56 5.89 -1.02 4.00
CA ARG A 56 6.93 0.01 3.95
C ARG A 56 8.23 -0.39 4.65
N PRO A 57 8.20 -1.02 5.84
CA PRO A 57 9.42 -1.56 6.46
C PRO A 57 10.07 -2.70 5.65
N LYS A 58 9.34 -3.31 4.71
CA LYS A 58 9.80 -4.39 3.82
C LYS A 58 10.28 -3.86 2.46
N GLY A 59 10.45 -2.53 2.33
CA GLY A 59 10.98 -1.90 1.11
C GLY A 59 9.94 -1.66 0.00
N MET A 60 8.64 -1.78 0.29
CA MET A 60 7.57 -1.52 -0.69
C MET A 60 6.62 -0.43 -0.20
N ASP A 61 6.15 0.44 -1.07
CA ASP A 61 5.18 1.49 -0.76
C ASP A 61 3.97 1.43 -1.69
N ILE A 62 2.91 2.16 -1.35
CA ILE A 62 1.78 2.40 -2.24
C ILE A 62 1.79 3.87 -2.64
N SER A 63 2.09 4.11 -3.93
CA SER A 63 1.92 5.41 -4.56
C SER A 63 0.43 5.72 -4.68
N CYS A 64 0.06 6.98 -4.45
CA CYS A 64 -1.29 7.48 -4.67
C CYS A 64 -1.18 8.74 -5.52
N ARG A 65 -1.83 8.74 -6.70
CA ARG A 65 -1.86 9.89 -7.60
C ARG A 65 -3.29 10.26 -7.95
N PHE A 66 -3.55 11.56 -8.02
CA PHE A 66 -4.79 12.06 -8.58
C PHE A 66 -4.82 11.77 -10.08
N SER A 67 -5.94 11.24 -10.58
CA SER A 67 -6.14 10.95 -12.00
C SER A 67 -7.17 11.84 -12.68
N GLY A 68 -8.08 12.45 -11.91
CA GLY A 68 -9.16 13.24 -12.48
C GLY A 68 -10.39 13.30 -11.58
N ARG A 69 -11.50 13.76 -12.15
CA ARG A 69 -12.80 13.79 -11.47
C ARG A 69 -13.85 13.10 -12.33
N THR A 70 -14.84 12.51 -11.70
CA THR A 70 -16.07 12.01 -12.34
C THR A 70 -16.96 13.20 -12.75
N GLN A 71 -18.03 12.92 -13.50
CA GLN A 71 -18.98 13.93 -13.98
C GLN A 71 -19.71 14.66 -12.84
N ASP A 72 -19.95 13.97 -11.73
CA ASP A 72 -20.51 14.50 -10.48
C ASP A 72 -19.47 15.19 -9.59
N GLY A 73 -18.21 15.28 -10.03
CA GLY A 73 -17.14 16.01 -9.35
C GLY A 73 -16.38 15.21 -8.30
N ALA A 74 -16.65 13.92 -8.13
CA ALA A 74 -15.89 13.06 -7.21
C ALA A 74 -14.46 12.85 -7.73
N SER A 75 -13.48 12.91 -6.83
CA SER A 75 -12.06 12.75 -7.20
C SER A 75 -11.67 11.29 -7.38
N ILE A 76 -10.94 11.00 -8.46
CA ILE A 76 -10.41 9.68 -8.78
C ILE A 76 -8.93 9.65 -8.41
N TYR A 77 -8.57 8.69 -7.57
CA TYR A 77 -7.19 8.40 -7.19
C TYR A 77 -6.79 7.02 -7.67
N LEU A 78 -5.56 6.92 -8.17
CA LEU A 78 -4.94 5.67 -8.59
C LEU A 78 -3.87 5.27 -7.58
N TYR A 79 -3.91 4.01 -7.16
CA TYR A 79 -2.98 3.40 -6.23
C TYR A 79 -2.12 2.38 -6.95
N GLN A 80 -0.82 2.41 -6.69
CA GLN A 80 0.14 1.51 -7.32
C GLN A 80 1.16 1.02 -6.29
N LEU A 81 1.45 -0.27 -6.31
CA LEU A 81 2.53 -0.83 -5.50
C LEU A 81 3.88 -0.51 -6.14
N VAL A 82 4.75 0.17 -5.40
CA VAL A 82 6.05 0.65 -5.87
C VAL A 82 7.16 0.24 -4.89
N PRO A 83 8.41 0.02 -5.35
CA PRO A 83 9.53 -0.09 -4.42
C PRO A 83 9.74 1.23 -3.68
N VAL A 84 10.17 1.17 -2.42
CA VAL A 84 10.65 2.35 -1.69
C VAL A 84 11.97 2.75 -2.31
N VAL A 85 12.01 3.88 -3.02
CA VAL A 85 13.26 4.53 -3.39
C VAL A 85 13.77 5.23 -2.13
N ILE A 86 14.74 4.62 -1.45
CA ILE A 86 15.53 5.33 -0.45
C ILE A 86 16.49 6.18 -1.28
N PRO A 87 16.39 7.52 -1.31
CA PRO A 87 17.43 8.32 -1.92
C PRO A 87 18.72 7.95 -1.18
N GLU A 88 19.73 7.46 -1.92
CA GLU A 88 21.04 7.21 -1.36
C GLU A 88 21.45 8.46 -0.61
N VAL A 89 21.58 8.35 0.71
CA VAL A 89 22.13 9.42 1.52
C VAL A 89 23.56 9.56 1.03
N PHE A 90 23.81 10.57 0.18
CA PHE A 90 25.15 11.08 -0.04
C PHE A 90 25.62 11.60 1.33
N ILE A 91 26.21 10.71 2.13
CA ILE A 91 27.10 11.11 3.21
C ILE A 91 28.36 11.60 2.49
N GLY A 92 28.28 12.81 1.93
CA GLY A 92 29.47 13.55 1.58
C GLY A 92 30.22 13.77 2.89
N ASN A 93 31.31 13.05 3.08
CA ASN A 93 32.37 13.51 3.97
C ASN A 93 32.96 14.76 3.30
N PRO A 94 32.82 15.96 3.87
CA PRO A 94 33.77 17.00 3.57
C PRO A 94 35.08 16.59 4.26
N GLU A 95 36.07 16.19 3.47
CA GLU A 95 37.48 16.21 3.88
C GLU A 95 37.95 17.66 4.10
#